data_AF-A0A3B0YUH9-F1
#
_entry.id   AF-A0A3B0YUH9-F1
#
_cell.length_a   1.000
_cell.length_b   1.000
_cell.length_c   1.000
_cell.angle_alpha   90.00
_cell.angle_beta   90.00
_cell.angle_gamma   90.00
#
_symmetry.space_group_name_H-M   'P 1'
#
loop_
_entity.id
_entity.type
_entity.pdbx_description
1 polymer ?
#
loop_
_entity_poly.entity_id
_entity_poly.type
_entity_poly.pdbx_seq_one_letter_code
_entity_poly.pdbx_strand_id
1 'polypeptide(L)'
;MSFMARFLVWLLLFFPGLVLADVADKQRAEVDHLLAFVKNSECLITRNGEEHTGENAVSHIEKKYDYFRGDIKTTEDFIEYSATKSALSGQFYTLSCADKKVIRTKDWLLAELKAYRGVTLKQAGAPEITVCTEPRPQICTQVYVPVCASLKGGAAKTMSSGCSACSKADVVSYQSGEC
;
A
#
# COMPACT_ATOMS: atom_id res chain seq x y z
N MET A 1 -40.51 28.02 -49.89
CA MET A 1 -40.44 26.80 -50.73
C MET A 1 -39.17 26.05 -50.34
N SER A 2 -39.29 24.95 -49.60
CA SER A 2 -39.08 23.55 -50.06
C SER A 2 -37.60 23.26 -50.36
N PHE A 3 -36.89 22.37 -49.64
CA PHE A 3 -37.22 20.95 -49.54
C PHE A 3 -36.72 20.27 -48.24
N MET A 4 -37.57 19.34 -47.82
CA MET A 4 -37.48 18.37 -46.73
C MET A 4 -36.65 17.14 -47.14
N ALA A 5 -35.89 16.52 -46.22
CA ALA A 5 -35.65 15.07 -46.10
C ALA A 5 -34.50 14.84 -45.07
N ARG A 6 -34.72 14.50 -43.80
CA ARG A 6 -35.14 13.19 -43.26
C ARG A 6 -34.47 11.99 -43.96
N PHE A 7 -33.27 11.62 -43.50
CA PHE A 7 -32.79 10.24 -43.56
C PHE A 7 -32.72 9.66 -42.14
N LEU A 8 -33.51 8.61 -41.97
CA LEU A 8 -33.68 7.75 -40.82
C LEU A 8 -32.56 6.69 -40.81
N VAL A 9 -32.14 6.34 -39.58
CA VAL A 9 -31.86 4.96 -39.12
C VAL A 9 -30.46 4.37 -39.32
N TRP A 10 -29.87 4.08 -38.15
CA TRP A 10 -28.92 3.02 -37.80
C TRP A 10 -27.53 3.01 -38.44
N LEU A 11 -26.56 3.48 -37.65
CA LEU A 11 -25.33 2.73 -37.45
C LEU A 11 -25.17 2.46 -35.95
N LEU A 12 -25.35 1.20 -35.55
CA LEU A 12 -24.82 0.63 -34.32
C LEU A 12 -23.30 0.81 -34.31
N LEU A 13 -22.83 1.93 -33.77
CA LEU A 13 -21.42 2.07 -33.42
C LEU A 13 -21.22 1.44 -32.04
N PHE A 14 -20.77 0.18 -32.12
CA PHE A 14 -19.99 -0.55 -31.15
C PHE A 14 -19.20 0.41 -30.24
N PHE A 15 -19.72 0.70 -29.05
CA PHE A 15 -18.97 1.39 -28.00
C PHE A 15 -17.94 0.38 -27.49
N PRO A 16 -16.63 0.55 -27.75
CA PRO A 16 -15.65 -0.28 -27.10
C PRO A 16 -15.71 0.06 -25.61
N GLY A 17 -15.90 -0.96 -24.78
CA GLY A 17 -15.91 -0.80 -23.33
C GLY A 17 -14.68 -0.03 -22.88
N LEU A 18 -14.91 1.10 -22.23
CA LEU A 18 -13.89 1.79 -21.44
C LEU A 18 -13.50 0.86 -20.28
N VAL A 19 -12.48 0.03 -20.51
CA VAL A 19 -11.79 -0.64 -19.43
C VAL A 19 -10.88 0.42 -18.80
N LEU A 20 -11.38 1.09 -17.76
CA LEU A 20 -10.53 1.78 -16.80
C LEU A 20 -9.70 0.69 -16.11
N ALA A 21 -8.52 0.39 -16.65
CA ALA A 21 -7.48 -0.31 -15.90
C ALA A 21 -6.95 0.70 -14.87
N ASP A 22 -7.73 0.89 -13.82
CA ASP A 22 -7.31 1.71 -12.71
C ASP A 22 -6.18 0.98 -11.95
N VAL A 23 -5.25 1.77 -11.43
CA VAL A 23 -4.23 1.30 -10.49
C VAL A 23 -4.98 0.68 -9.31
N ALA A 24 -4.68 -0.58 -8.97
CA ALA A 24 -5.43 -1.30 -7.94
C ALA A 24 -5.48 -0.46 -6.65
N ASP A 25 -6.62 -0.45 -5.94
CA ASP A 25 -6.87 0.47 -4.81
C ASP A 25 -5.72 0.54 -3.79
N LYS A 26 -5.04 -0.59 -3.58
CA LYS A 26 -3.87 -0.70 -2.71
C LYS A 26 -2.68 0.13 -3.19
N GLN A 27 -2.40 0.16 -4.48
CA GLN A 27 -1.29 0.90 -5.08
C GLN A 27 -1.57 2.40 -5.10
N ARG A 28 -2.84 2.81 -5.31
CA ARG A 28 -3.26 4.21 -5.23
C ARG A 28 -3.00 4.79 -3.84
N ALA A 29 -3.40 4.07 -2.78
CA ALA A 29 -3.15 4.49 -1.41
C ALA A 29 -1.65 4.60 -1.07
N GLU A 30 -0.81 3.69 -1.59
CA GLU A 30 0.64 3.77 -1.41
C GLU A 30 1.25 4.98 -2.13
N VAL A 31 0.81 5.27 -3.37
CA VAL A 31 1.28 6.44 -4.13
C VAL A 31 0.87 7.74 -3.45
N ASP A 32 -0.38 7.86 -3.02
CA ASP A 32 -0.90 9.05 -2.33
C ASP A 32 -0.13 9.31 -1.02
N HIS A 33 0.19 8.24 -0.28
CA HIS A 33 1.05 8.32 0.91
C HIS A 33 2.44 8.87 0.57
N LEU A 34 3.09 8.35 -0.47
CA LEU A 34 4.42 8.81 -0.88
C LEU A 34 4.39 10.28 -1.33
N LEU A 35 3.38 10.69 -2.09
CA LEU A 35 3.23 12.09 -2.51
C LEU A 35 3.03 13.02 -1.31
N ALA A 36 2.18 12.63 -0.36
CA ALA A 36 2.00 13.37 0.88
C ALA A 36 3.29 13.44 1.72
N PHE A 37 4.04 12.34 1.77
CA PHE A 37 5.32 12.29 2.47
C PHE A 37 6.35 13.25 1.86
N VAL A 38 6.46 13.30 0.53
CA VAL A 38 7.33 14.28 -0.15
C VAL A 38 6.86 15.71 0.12
N LYS A 39 5.56 15.97 -0.04
CA LYS A 39 4.97 17.30 0.12
C LYS A 39 5.28 17.91 1.49
N ASN A 40 5.14 17.10 2.53
CA ASN A 40 5.28 17.54 3.92
C ASN A 40 6.73 17.43 4.45
N SER A 41 7.69 17.06 3.61
CA SER A 41 9.09 16.98 4.02
C SER A 41 9.75 18.36 4.01
N GLU A 42 10.59 18.62 5.01
CA GLU A 42 11.48 19.80 5.05
C GLU A 42 12.76 19.60 4.22
N CYS A 43 12.87 18.49 3.50
CA CYS A 43 14.04 18.16 2.71
C CYS A 43 14.00 18.89 1.36
N LEU A 44 15.16 19.36 0.93
CA LEU A 44 15.33 19.98 -0.38
C LEU A 44 15.69 18.90 -1.41
N ILE A 45 14.91 18.81 -2.47
CA ILE A 45 15.13 17.85 -3.56
C ILE A 45 15.92 18.54 -4.67
N THR A 46 17.11 18.02 -4.96
CA THR A 46 17.97 18.50 -6.03
C THR A 46 17.68 17.75 -7.33
N ARG A 47 17.35 18.49 -8.38
CA ARG A 47 17.16 17.99 -9.75
C ARG A 47 17.98 18.82 -10.71
N ASN A 48 18.87 18.18 -11.48
CA ASN A 48 19.76 18.85 -12.44
C ASN A 48 20.56 20.02 -11.83
N GLY A 49 20.91 19.93 -10.54
CA GLY A 49 21.66 20.97 -9.81
C GLY A 49 20.82 22.05 -9.15
N GLU A 50 19.49 22.06 -9.34
CA GLU A 50 18.58 23.02 -8.68
C GLU A 50 17.85 22.37 -7.51
N GLU A 51 17.72 23.11 -6.41
CA GLU A 51 16.99 22.67 -5.22
C GLU A 51 15.50 23.06 -5.30
N HIS A 52 14.65 22.15 -4.83
CA HIS A 52 13.20 22.31 -4.84
C HIS A 52 12.61 21.89 -3.49
N THR A 53 11.62 22.64 -3.02
CA THR A 53 10.81 22.28 -1.84
C THR A 53 9.97 21.04 -2.11
N GLY A 54 9.45 20.41 -1.05
CA GLY A 54 8.53 19.27 -1.16
C GLY A 54 7.33 19.54 -2.07
N GLU A 55 6.70 20.71 -1.97
CA GLU A 55 5.58 21.11 -2.82
C GLU A 55 5.94 21.17 -4.32
N ASN A 56 7.07 21.82 -4.64
CA ASN A 56 7.55 21.92 -6.02
C ASN A 56 7.98 20.56 -6.58
N ALA A 57 8.60 19.74 -5.74
CA ALA A 57 9.01 18.40 -6.10
C ALA A 57 7.79 17.50 -6.38
N VAL A 58 6.74 17.58 -5.56
CA VAL A 58 5.49 16.82 -5.78
C VAL A 58 4.85 17.19 -7.11
N SER A 59 4.73 18.48 -7.43
CA SER A 59 4.17 18.88 -8.73
C SER A 59 4.96 18.30 -9.91
N HIS A 60 6.28 18.19 -9.78
CA HIS A 60 7.12 17.54 -10.80
C HIS A 60 6.89 16.03 -10.86
N ILE A 61 6.82 15.36 -9.71
CA ILE A 61 6.57 13.92 -9.61
C ILE A 61 5.19 13.57 -10.18
N GLU A 62 4.15 14.34 -9.88
CA GLU A 62 2.78 14.14 -10.38
C GLU A 62 2.72 14.25 -11.90
N LYS A 63 3.36 15.28 -12.49
CA LYS A 63 3.45 15.41 -13.96
C LYS A 63 4.12 14.19 -14.60
N LYS A 64 5.19 13.67 -14.00
CA LYS A 64 5.84 12.45 -14.49
C LYS A 64 4.96 11.22 -14.28
N TYR A 65 4.25 11.14 -13.16
CA TYR A 65 3.32 10.06 -12.88
C TYR A 65 2.23 9.98 -13.94
N ASP A 66 1.64 11.12 -14.28
CA ASP A 66 0.62 11.22 -15.33
C ASP A 66 1.15 10.85 -16.71
N TYR A 67 2.38 11.25 -17.03
CA TYR A 67 3.04 10.88 -18.29
C TYR A 67 3.29 9.36 -18.39
N PHE A 68 3.74 8.72 -17.31
CA PHE A 68 4.10 7.29 -17.28
C PHE A 68 2.96 6.36 -16.81
N ARG A 69 1.71 6.83 -16.75
CA ARG A 69 0.56 6.03 -16.27
C ARG A 69 0.46 4.65 -16.93
N GLY A 70 0.74 4.58 -18.23
CA GLY A 70 0.67 3.34 -19.01
C GLY A 70 1.73 2.30 -18.61
N ASP A 71 2.89 2.75 -18.13
CA ASP A 71 4.05 1.91 -17.80
C ASP A 71 4.08 1.50 -16.32
N ILE A 72 3.40 2.25 -15.45
CA ILE A 72 3.41 2.02 -14.01
C ILE A 72 2.44 0.90 -13.64
N LYS A 73 2.98 -0.24 -13.16
CA LYS A 73 2.19 -1.40 -12.73
C LYS A 73 2.29 -1.65 -11.24
N THR A 74 3.27 -1.06 -10.56
CA THR A 74 3.52 -1.18 -9.13
C THR A 74 3.89 0.18 -8.54
N THR A 75 3.87 0.30 -7.21
CA THR A 75 4.32 1.51 -6.52
C THR A 75 5.83 1.72 -6.70
N GLU A 76 6.59 0.64 -6.84
CA GLU A 76 8.00 0.66 -7.20
C GLU A 76 8.23 1.24 -8.60
N ASP A 77 7.37 0.91 -9.57
CA ASP A 77 7.41 1.55 -10.90
C ASP A 77 7.09 3.04 -10.79
N PHE A 78 6.12 3.44 -9.95
CA PHE A 78 5.86 4.85 -9.70
C PHE A 78 7.13 5.58 -9.21
N ILE A 79 7.85 5.01 -8.25
CA ILE A 79 9.12 5.58 -7.76
C ILE A 79 10.15 5.64 -8.91
N GLU A 80 10.31 4.55 -9.66
CA GLU A 80 11.29 4.46 -10.73
C GLU A 80 11.04 5.48 -11.85
N TYR A 81 9.82 5.53 -12.36
CA TYR A 81 9.46 6.37 -13.50
C TYR A 81 9.24 7.83 -13.09
N SER A 82 8.79 8.11 -11.87
CA SER A 82 8.36 9.47 -11.49
C SER A 82 9.37 10.21 -10.62
N ALA A 83 10.14 9.51 -9.77
CA ALA A 83 10.92 10.14 -8.71
C ALA A 83 12.42 9.77 -8.68
N THR A 84 12.92 8.88 -9.55
CA THR A 84 14.33 8.45 -9.52
C THR A 84 15.28 9.39 -10.26
N LYS A 85 14.95 9.75 -11.51
CA LYS A 85 15.85 10.49 -12.39
C LYS A 85 15.13 11.26 -13.49
N SER A 86 15.86 12.21 -14.07
CA SER A 86 15.45 12.97 -15.24
C SER A 86 15.39 12.06 -16.46
N ALA A 87 14.26 12.06 -17.17
CA ALA A 87 14.14 11.32 -18.44
C ALA A 87 14.98 11.96 -19.56
N LEU A 88 15.26 13.26 -19.46
CA LEU A 88 16.01 14.02 -20.47
C LEU A 88 17.53 13.93 -20.26
N SER A 89 18.00 14.20 -19.04
CA SER A 89 19.43 14.27 -18.71
C SER A 89 19.99 12.97 -18.12
N GLY A 90 19.13 12.03 -17.70
CA GLY A 90 19.52 10.80 -17.02
C GLY A 90 20.04 10.99 -15.58
N GLN A 91 20.16 12.23 -15.10
CA GLN A 91 20.68 12.53 -13.76
C GLN A 91 19.70 12.12 -12.67
N PHE A 92 20.22 11.45 -11.63
CA PHE A 92 19.47 11.03 -10.47
C PHE A 92 19.07 12.22 -9.61
N TYR A 93 17.84 12.18 -9.11
CA TYR A 93 17.37 13.14 -8.12
C TYR A 93 17.95 12.77 -6.75
N THR A 94 18.33 13.79 -6.00
CA THR A 94 18.83 13.64 -4.64
C THR A 94 18.05 14.52 -3.70
N LEU A 95 18.16 14.25 -2.40
CA LEU A 95 17.63 15.12 -1.36
C LEU A 95 18.71 15.44 -0.34
N SER A 96 18.60 16.63 0.23
CA SER A 96 19.36 17.10 1.38
C SER A 96 18.37 17.51 2.47
N CYS A 97 18.42 16.81 3.61
CA CYS A 97 17.57 17.11 4.76
C CYS A 97 18.46 17.71 5.86
N ALA A 98 18.48 19.03 6.03
CA ALA A 98 19.35 19.70 7.02
C ALA A 98 20.79 19.13 7.00
N ASP A 99 21.45 18.97 8.16
CA ASP A 99 22.83 18.45 8.30
C ASP A 99 22.99 16.95 7.95
N LYS A 100 22.07 16.36 7.18
CA LYS A 100 22.14 14.96 6.79
C LYS A 100 22.86 14.81 5.45
N LYS A 101 23.50 13.66 5.31
CA LYS A 101 24.12 13.22 4.06
C LYS A 101 23.11 13.28 2.91
N VAL A 102 23.57 13.68 1.73
CA VAL A 102 22.79 13.64 0.49
C VAL A 102 22.38 12.19 0.17
N ILE A 103 21.09 11.96 -0.07
CA ILE A 103 20.50 10.65 -0.34
C ILE A 103 19.81 10.68 -1.71
N ARG A 104 19.76 9.55 -2.45
CA ARG A 104 18.97 9.46 -3.69
C ARG A 104 17.48 9.37 -3.36
N THR A 105 16.66 10.09 -4.12
CA THR A 105 15.20 10.12 -3.92
C THR A 105 14.57 8.73 -4.01
N LYS A 106 15.05 7.88 -4.92
CA LYS A 106 14.63 6.47 -5.03
C LYS A 106 14.80 5.70 -3.71
N ASP A 107 15.99 5.77 -3.12
CA ASP A 107 16.33 4.99 -1.93
C ASP A 107 15.50 5.46 -0.72
N TRP A 108 15.29 6.78 -0.63
CA TRP A 108 14.45 7.40 0.40
C TRP A 108 12.98 7.00 0.29
N LEU A 109 12.39 7.04 -0.91
CA LEU A 109 10.98 6.66 -1.12
C LEU A 109 10.74 5.16 -0.97
N LEU A 110 11.69 4.30 -1.36
CA LEU A 110 11.59 2.86 -1.14
C LEU A 110 11.64 2.52 0.35
N ALA A 111 12.45 3.23 1.12
CA ALA A 111 12.48 3.08 2.58
C ALA A 111 11.14 3.49 3.21
N GLU A 112 10.56 4.61 2.78
CA GLU A 112 9.24 5.05 3.24
C GLU A 112 8.13 4.09 2.85
N LEU A 113 8.12 3.60 1.60
CA LEU A 113 7.15 2.62 1.13
C LEU A 113 7.17 1.34 1.99
N LYS A 114 8.37 0.87 2.33
CA LYS A 114 8.53 -0.28 3.24
C LYS A 114 7.99 0.02 4.63
N ALA A 115 8.25 1.21 5.16
CA ALA A 115 7.74 1.63 6.46
C ALA A 115 6.20 1.71 6.46
N TYR A 116 5.61 2.33 5.44
CA TYR A 116 4.17 2.42 5.25
C TYR A 116 3.52 1.04 5.20
N ARG A 117 4.05 0.12 4.37
CA ARG A 117 3.55 -1.26 4.32
C ARG A 117 3.67 -1.98 5.67
N GLY A 118 4.74 -1.74 6.42
CA GLY A 118 4.92 -2.29 7.77
C GLY A 118 3.89 -1.75 8.78
N VAL A 119 3.52 -0.48 8.68
CA VAL A 119 2.46 0.14 9.48
C VAL A 119 1.10 -0.40 9.07
N THR A 120 0.80 -0.49 7.77
CA THR A 120 -0.45 -1.06 7.26
C THR A 120 -0.62 -2.51 7.71
N LEU A 121 0.45 -3.32 7.78
CA LEU A 121 0.39 -4.68 8.33
C LEU A 121 0.08 -4.71 9.83
N LYS A 122 0.55 -3.73 10.60
CA LYS A 122 0.22 -3.60 12.03
C LYS A 122 -1.21 -3.10 12.25
N GLN A 123 -1.66 -2.15 11.42
CA GLN A 123 -2.99 -1.54 11.48
C GLN A 123 -4.09 -2.44 10.90
N ALA A 124 -3.76 -3.27 9.90
CA ALA A 124 -4.65 -4.30 9.37
C ALA A 124 -4.79 -5.51 10.31
N GLY A 125 -4.24 -5.42 11.53
CA GLY A 125 -4.25 -6.50 12.49
C GLY A 125 -3.37 -7.66 12.04
N ALA A 126 -2.05 -7.55 12.24
CA ALA A 126 -1.26 -8.74 12.45
C ALA A 126 -2.00 -9.61 13.48
N PRO A 127 -2.13 -10.93 13.29
CA PRO A 127 -2.94 -11.72 14.19
C PRO A 127 -2.45 -11.51 15.61
N GLU A 128 -3.33 -10.94 16.44
CA GLU A 128 -3.03 -10.66 17.83
C GLU A 128 -2.89 -12.01 18.55
N ILE A 129 -1.65 -12.47 18.68
CA ILE A 129 -1.35 -13.73 19.33
C ILE A 129 -1.57 -13.55 20.84
N THR A 130 -2.65 -14.12 21.37
CA THR A 130 -2.90 -14.18 22.81
C THR A 130 -2.21 -15.41 23.39
N VAL A 131 -1.27 -15.19 24.31
CA VAL A 131 -0.52 -16.27 24.99
C VAL A 131 -1.33 -16.83 26.14
N CYS A 132 -1.41 -18.16 26.25
CA CYS A 132 -2.08 -18.81 27.37
C CYS A 132 -1.18 -18.82 28.61
N THR A 133 -1.49 -18.00 29.59
CA THR A 133 -0.77 -17.94 30.88
C THR A 133 -1.43 -18.82 31.94
N GLU A 134 -0.65 -19.27 32.92
CA GLU A 134 -1.17 -19.97 34.10
C GLU A 134 -1.71 -18.97 35.14
N PRO A 135 -2.77 -19.30 35.92
CA PRO A 135 -3.50 -20.57 35.94
C PRO A 135 -4.52 -20.70 34.80
N ARG A 136 -4.55 -21.87 34.15
CA ARG A 136 -5.48 -22.12 33.05
C ARG A 136 -6.94 -22.27 33.50
N PRO A 137 -7.90 -21.75 32.71
CA PRO A 137 -9.32 -21.86 33.01
C PRO A 137 -9.77 -23.33 32.96
N GLN A 138 -10.48 -23.75 34.01
CA GLN A 138 -11.07 -25.10 34.09
C GLN A 138 -12.53 -25.12 33.62
N ILE A 139 -13.19 -23.97 33.61
CA ILE A 139 -14.59 -23.81 33.22
C ILE A 139 -14.64 -22.75 32.12
N CYS A 140 -15.23 -23.10 30.99
CA CYS A 140 -15.46 -22.20 29.87
C CYS A 140 -16.95 -22.14 29.54
N THR A 141 -17.44 -20.94 29.21
CA THR A 141 -18.80 -20.73 28.71
C THR A 141 -18.97 -21.32 27.31
N GLN A 142 -20.22 -21.63 26.91
CA GLN A 142 -20.55 -22.08 25.55
C GLN A 142 -20.53 -20.92 24.52
N VAL A 143 -19.42 -20.19 24.48
CA VAL A 143 -19.18 -19.11 23.52
C VAL A 143 -18.49 -19.71 22.30
N TYR A 144 -19.05 -19.45 21.13
CA TYR A 144 -18.45 -19.82 19.85
C TYR A 144 -17.92 -18.57 19.15
N VAL A 145 -16.62 -18.33 19.34
CA VAL A 145 -15.83 -17.29 18.68
C VAL A 145 -14.52 -17.97 18.29
N PRO A 146 -14.45 -18.59 17.10
CA PRO A 146 -13.40 -19.52 16.80
C PRO A 146 -12.02 -18.86 16.81
N VAL A 147 -11.05 -19.62 17.27
CA VAL A 147 -9.65 -19.20 17.37
C VAL A 147 -8.73 -20.26 16.80
N CYS A 148 -7.61 -19.83 16.24
CA CYS A 148 -6.56 -20.69 15.74
C CYS A 148 -5.52 -20.86 16.85
N ALA A 149 -5.54 -22.03 17.49
CA ALA A 149 -4.69 -22.34 18.63
C ALA A 149 -3.37 -22.97 18.19
N SER A 150 -2.25 -22.43 18.65
CA SER A 150 -0.91 -22.94 18.44
C SER A 150 -0.53 -23.93 19.54
N LEU A 151 -0.09 -25.12 19.15
CA LEU A 151 0.32 -26.19 20.05
C LEU A 151 1.83 -26.14 20.33
N LYS A 152 2.28 -26.73 21.44
CA LYS A 152 3.72 -26.85 21.80
C LYS A 152 4.60 -27.45 20.70
N GLY A 153 4.03 -28.25 19.80
CA GLY A 153 4.72 -28.87 18.65
C GLY A 153 4.67 -28.07 17.35
N GLY A 154 4.18 -26.83 17.37
CA GLY A 154 4.07 -25.96 16.18
C GLY A 154 2.87 -26.24 15.28
N ALA A 155 2.09 -27.29 15.56
CA ALA A 155 0.82 -27.54 14.88
C ALA A 155 -0.24 -26.51 15.33
N ALA A 156 -1.16 -26.17 14.43
CA ALA A 156 -2.26 -25.25 14.69
C ALA A 156 -3.61 -25.99 14.61
N LYS A 157 -4.57 -25.62 15.46
CA LYS A 157 -5.92 -26.23 15.48
C LYS A 157 -7.00 -25.20 15.78
N THR A 158 -8.09 -25.25 15.02
CA THR A 158 -9.28 -24.44 15.28
C THR A 158 -9.99 -24.90 16.56
N MET A 159 -10.22 -23.96 17.48
CA MET A 159 -10.88 -24.16 18.76
C MET A 159 -12.10 -23.24 18.86
N SER A 160 -13.11 -23.64 19.63
CA SER A 160 -14.39 -22.94 19.74
C SER A 160 -14.32 -21.53 20.34
N SER A 161 -13.34 -21.28 21.21
CA SER A 161 -13.07 -19.97 21.81
C SER A 161 -11.65 -19.90 22.36
N GLY A 162 -11.18 -18.69 22.67
CA GLY A 162 -9.92 -18.46 23.39
C GLY A 162 -9.86 -19.18 24.74
N CYS A 163 -10.97 -19.25 25.48
CA CYS A 163 -11.04 -20.02 26.74
C CYS A 163 -10.84 -21.51 26.49
N SER A 164 -11.57 -22.07 25.51
CA SER A 164 -11.46 -23.48 25.15
C SER A 164 -10.06 -23.82 24.65
N ALA A 165 -9.40 -22.90 23.95
CA ALA A 165 -7.99 -23.03 23.55
C ALA A 165 -7.07 -23.06 24.79
N CYS A 166 -7.14 -22.05 25.66
CA CYS A 166 -6.24 -21.97 26.82
C CYS A 166 -6.55 -22.95 27.96
N SER A 167 -7.71 -23.61 27.97
CA SER A 167 -7.97 -24.73 28.89
C SER A 167 -7.14 -25.98 28.59
N LYS A 168 -6.55 -26.08 27.40
CA LYS A 168 -5.79 -27.25 26.95
C LYS A 168 -4.30 -27.06 27.24
N ALA A 169 -3.70 -28.08 27.88
CA ALA A 169 -2.33 -27.99 28.37
C ALA A 169 -1.25 -27.92 27.27
N ASP A 170 -1.60 -28.42 26.08
CA ASP A 170 -0.79 -28.47 24.86
C ASP A 170 -0.87 -27.19 24.02
N VAL A 171 -1.82 -26.29 24.28
CA VAL A 171 -1.93 -24.98 23.62
C VAL A 171 -1.04 -23.95 24.30
N VAL A 172 -0.21 -23.26 23.52
CA VAL A 172 0.69 -22.19 23.99
C VAL A 172 0.14 -20.79 23.74
N SER A 173 -0.59 -20.61 22.64
CA SER A 173 -1.20 -19.34 22.27
C SER A 173 -2.35 -19.56 21.30
N TYR A 174 -3.15 -18.53 21.05
CA TYR A 174 -4.14 -18.54 19.99
C TYR A 174 -4.20 -17.18 19.31
N GLN A 175 -4.77 -17.15 18.11
CA GLN A 175 -5.13 -15.93 17.39
C GLN A 175 -6.61 -15.99 17.01
N SER A 176 -7.25 -14.83 16.87
CA SER A 176 -8.64 -14.75 16.42
C SER A 176 -8.81 -15.34 15.02
N GLY A 177 -9.94 -16.01 14.78
CA GLY A 177 -10.25 -16.65 13.51
C GLY A 177 -9.85 -18.13 13.45
N GLU A 178 -10.33 -18.85 12.45
CA GLU A 178 -10.01 -20.26 12.25
C GLU A 178 -8.59 -20.46 11.69
N CYS A 179 -7.99 -21.62 11.99
CA CYS A 179 -6.94 -22.19 11.15
C CYS A 179 -7.60 -22.84 9.93
#